data_AF-D6SLD5-F1
#
_entry.id   AF-D6SLD5-F1
#
_cell.length_a   1.000
_cell.length_b   1.000
_cell.length_c   1.000
_cell.angle_alpha   90.00
_cell.angle_beta   90.00
_cell.angle_gamma   90.00
#
_symmetry.space_group_name_H-M   'P 1'
#
loop_
_entity.id
_entity.type
_entity.pdbx_description
1 polymer ?
#
loop_
_entity_poly.entity_id
_entity_poly.type
_entity_poly.pdbx_seq_one_letter_code
_entity_poly.pdbx_strand_id
1 'polypeptide(L)'
;MSDLKSCPSVDLEEFVDNILKKYPAKVAKKRKDHILVRKEEDPARESIQANNRTVPGIITQRGCCYAGCKGVVLGPVGDMVHITHGPIGCGFYAWLTRRNLFKPGEDGKNYSTYCFSTDMQEQDIIFGGEKKLKQAIKEAWETFKPNAISVHATCPVGLIGDDVQAVAREAEAELGVKVLAFNCEGYKGVSQSAGHHIANNKLFNETVGTKDEAIPGYSVNILGEYNIGGDAWEIERILEKCGIKIAATFSGDGKYDSMTSSHMASLNLIMCYRSINYLAEMMETKYGIPWAKVNFIGVKAMSKSLRKIARFFEDPELTRRIEEVIKEEEESVEQKLAPYRERLQGKTAMLFVGGSRAHHYQDLLRDLGMEPVAAGYEFAHRDDYEGSHIAGKIKVDADSRNIEELKVEPDPEKYSPRVSPEKKKELEQESVLGHYHGMIPDMPPGTLVVDDISHLELEELIKTLKPDIILSGIKDKYVIEKFNVPSKQIHNYDYSGPFAGYKGAVNFARDIDMMINNPAWKLAVPPFEKKPLLSADLGTD
;
A
#
# COMPACT_ATOMS: atom_id res chain seq x y z
N MET A 1 26.86 -2.24 6.02
CA MET A 1 26.29 -1.04 6.65
C MET A 1 27.50 -0.23 7.11
N SER A 2 28.10 0.64 6.30
CA SER A 2 27.78 2.09 6.25
C SER A 2 28.49 2.84 5.10
N ASP A 3 28.46 2.34 3.86
CA ASP A 3 29.02 3.06 2.69
C ASP A 3 27.91 3.58 1.74
N LEU A 4 26.79 4.06 2.30
CA LEU A 4 25.81 4.80 1.50
C LEU A 4 26.35 6.21 1.29
N LYS A 5 26.58 6.60 0.04
CA LYS A 5 26.94 7.97 -0.34
C LYS A 5 25.69 8.84 -0.23
N SER A 6 25.26 9.13 1.00
CA SER A 6 24.41 10.30 1.25
C SER A 6 25.13 11.49 0.62
N CYS A 7 24.40 12.29 -0.19
CA CYS A 7 24.96 13.35 -1.03
C CYS A 7 25.92 14.24 -0.22
N PRO A 8 27.27 14.02 -0.26
CA PRO A 8 28.17 14.49 0.81
C PRO A 8 28.34 16.02 0.86
N SER A 9 27.73 16.71 -0.10
CA SER A 9 27.81 18.15 -0.29
C SER A 9 26.58 18.93 0.17
N VAL A 10 25.53 18.27 0.67
CA VAL A 10 24.29 18.95 1.08
C VAL A 10 24.10 18.84 2.59
N ASP A 11 24.11 19.98 3.28
CA ASP A 11 23.63 20.06 4.66
C ASP A 11 22.10 19.93 4.66
N LEU A 12 21.61 18.75 5.08
CA LEU A 12 20.18 18.47 5.10
C LEU A 12 19.42 19.30 6.14
N GLU A 13 20.07 19.75 7.22
CA GLU A 13 19.42 20.59 8.23
C GLU A 13 19.22 22.00 7.68
N GLU A 14 20.26 22.57 7.08
CA GLU A 14 20.18 23.87 6.42
C GLU A 14 19.14 23.84 5.29
N PHE A 15 19.11 22.75 4.53
CA PHE A 15 18.11 22.52 3.49
C PHE A 15 16.67 22.53 4.05
N VAL A 16 16.40 21.78 5.12
CA VAL A 16 15.07 21.74 5.75
C VAL A 16 14.69 23.12 6.28
N ASP A 17 15.60 23.82 6.95
CA ASP A 17 15.36 25.18 7.42
C ASP A 17 15.03 26.15 6.28
N ASN A 18 15.71 26.01 5.13
CA ASN A 18 15.47 26.84 3.96
C ASN A 18 14.12 26.56 3.29
N ILE A 19 13.65 25.30 3.27
CA ILE A 19 12.29 24.98 2.85
C ILE A 19 11.27 25.61 3.82
N LEU A 20 11.46 25.41 5.12
CA LEU A 20 10.51 25.88 6.13
C LEU A 20 10.34 27.42 6.10
N LYS A 21 11.39 28.17 5.76
CA LYS A 21 11.34 29.64 5.58
C LYS A 21 10.45 30.08 4.39
N LYS A 22 10.21 29.21 3.41
CA LYS A 22 9.33 29.51 2.27
C LYS A 22 7.85 29.46 2.66
N TYR A 23 7.52 28.81 3.78
CA TYR A 23 6.16 28.73 4.27
C TYR A 23 5.77 29.92 5.15
N PRO A 24 4.46 30.27 5.20
CA PRO A 24 3.92 31.08 6.29
C PRO A 24 4.24 30.42 7.65
N ALA A 25 4.56 31.22 8.67
CA ALA A 25 5.04 30.72 9.96
C ALA A 25 4.16 29.61 10.59
N LYS A 26 2.84 29.70 10.45
CA LYS A 26 1.89 28.68 10.93
C LYS A 26 2.04 27.35 10.19
N VAL A 27 2.28 27.39 8.88
CA VAL A 27 2.50 26.19 8.06
C VAL A 27 3.88 25.62 8.34
N ALA A 28 4.93 26.46 8.42
CA ALA A 28 6.28 26.04 8.78
C ALA A 28 6.31 25.28 10.12
N LYS A 29 5.65 25.85 11.16
CA LYS A 29 5.55 25.20 12.47
C LYS A 29 4.86 23.83 12.40
N LYS A 30 3.85 23.67 11.56
CA LYS A 30 3.16 22.39 11.37
C LYS A 30 3.99 21.39 10.58
N ARG A 31 4.71 21.84 9.55
CA ARG A 31 5.49 20.96 8.67
C ARG A 31 6.80 20.50 9.28
N LYS A 32 7.40 21.29 10.16
CA LYS A 32 8.70 20.97 10.80
C LYS A 32 8.74 19.55 11.37
N ASP A 33 7.71 19.13 12.08
CA ASP A 33 7.72 17.84 12.77
C ASP A 33 7.36 16.66 11.84
N HIS A 34 7.00 16.92 10.59
CA HIS A 34 6.76 15.91 9.54
C HIS A 34 8.00 15.71 8.64
N ILE A 35 9.12 16.35 8.95
CA ILE A 35 10.38 16.23 8.22
C ILE A 35 11.47 15.81 9.20
N LEU A 36 12.05 14.63 8.99
CA LEU A 36 13.11 14.07 9.82
C LEU A 36 14.38 13.91 8.99
N VAL A 37 15.44 14.60 9.40
CA VAL A 37 16.82 14.29 8.97
C VAL A 37 17.33 13.18 9.90
N ARG A 38 17.73 12.04 9.35
CA ARG A 38 18.30 10.94 10.11
C ARG A 38 19.71 11.33 10.60
N LYS A 39 19.94 11.33 11.90
CA LYS A 39 21.21 11.70 12.56
C LYS A 39 21.73 10.58 13.45
N GLU A 40 20.84 9.84 14.08
CA GLU A 40 21.19 8.80 15.04
C GLU A 40 21.37 7.44 14.35
N GLU A 41 22.43 6.73 14.72
CA GLU A 41 22.60 5.32 14.36
C GLU A 41 21.52 4.44 15.02
N ASP A 42 21.05 4.83 16.21
CA ASP A 42 19.94 4.18 16.90
C ASP A 42 18.59 4.83 16.52
N PRO A 43 17.77 4.18 15.68
CA PRO A 43 16.50 4.74 15.21
C PRO A 43 15.47 4.96 16.32
N ALA A 44 15.59 4.29 17.47
CA ALA A 44 14.65 4.43 18.58
C ALA A 44 14.68 5.82 19.25
N ARG A 45 15.70 6.64 18.93
CA ARG A 45 15.88 8.01 19.45
C ARG A 45 15.24 9.08 18.60
N GLU A 46 14.73 8.72 17.43
CA GLU A 46 14.13 9.64 16.48
C GLU A 46 12.63 9.38 16.34
N SER A 47 11.87 10.44 16.05
CA SER A 47 10.42 10.35 15.89
C SER A 47 9.94 11.34 14.85
N ILE A 48 8.76 11.08 14.30
CA ILE A 48 8.14 11.92 13.29
C ILE A 48 6.66 12.13 13.62
N GLN A 49 6.07 13.26 13.22
CA GLN A 49 4.62 13.42 13.18
C GLN A 49 4.07 12.84 11.87
N ALA A 50 2.97 12.10 11.99
CA ALA A 50 2.35 11.40 10.88
C ALA A 50 0.85 11.21 11.15
N ASN A 51 0.08 11.01 10.08
CA ASN A 51 -1.38 10.86 10.13
C ASN A 51 -2.11 12.06 10.79
N ASN A 52 -1.57 13.27 10.68
CA ASN A 52 -2.28 14.50 11.02
C ASN A 52 -3.03 15.06 9.81
N ARG A 53 -3.96 15.99 10.03
CA ARG A 53 -4.70 16.67 8.96
C ARG A 53 -3.76 17.41 8.01
N THR A 54 -3.97 17.21 6.72
CA THR A 54 -3.30 17.97 5.67
C THR A 54 -3.51 19.47 5.82
N VAL A 55 -2.45 20.24 5.57
CA VAL A 55 -2.51 21.70 5.54
C VAL A 55 -3.28 22.17 4.30
N PRO A 56 -4.37 22.96 4.45
CA PRO A 56 -5.11 23.47 3.29
C PRO A 56 -4.23 24.30 2.34
N GLY A 57 -4.36 24.05 1.04
CA GLY A 57 -3.64 24.78 -0.02
C GLY A 57 -2.20 24.33 -0.25
N ILE A 58 -1.69 23.33 0.50
CA ILE A 58 -0.28 22.90 0.39
C ILE A 58 0.01 21.99 -0.83
N ILE A 59 -1.04 21.59 -1.56
CA ILE A 59 -0.96 20.63 -2.68
C ILE A 59 -0.39 19.28 -2.18
N THR A 60 -1.22 18.54 -1.45
CA THR A 60 -0.93 17.18 -0.97
C THR A 60 -1.09 16.13 -2.06
N GLN A 61 -0.46 14.98 -1.86
CA GLN A 61 -0.66 13.77 -2.66
C GLN A 61 -1.82 12.89 -2.16
N ARG A 62 -2.42 13.16 -0.99
CA ARG A 62 -3.45 12.32 -0.37
C ARG A 62 -4.75 12.23 -1.16
N GLY A 63 -5.47 11.15 -0.91
CA GLY A 63 -6.86 10.94 -1.28
C GLY A 63 -7.79 11.04 -0.07
N CYS A 64 -8.91 10.30 -0.10
CA CYS A 64 -9.95 10.35 0.92
C CYS A 64 -10.29 8.96 1.49
N CYS A 65 -11.12 8.93 2.55
CA CYS A 65 -11.60 7.71 3.19
C CYS A 65 -12.25 6.72 2.19
N TYR A 66 -13.14 7.20 1.32
CA TYR A 66 -13.78 6.38 0.28
C TYR A 66 -12.75 5.68 -0.62
N ALA A 67 -11.68 6.38 -1.01
CA ALA A 67 -10.63 5.79 -1.84
C ALA A 67 -9.91 4.65 -1.11
N GLY A 68 -9.62 4.79 0.19
CA GLY A 68 -9.05 3.71 0.98
C GLY A 68 -9.99 2.53 1.19
N CYS A 69 -11.28 2.78 1.41
CA CYS A 69 -12.27 1.74 1.63
C CYS A 69 -12.64 1.01 0.33
N LYS A 70 -13.34 1.71 -0.59
CA LYS A 70 -13.81 1.15 -1.86
C LYS A 70 -12.65 0.91 -2.81
N GLY A 71 -11.83 1.93 -3.04
CA GLY A 71 -10.80 1.90 -4.10
C GLY A 71 -9.60 0.99 -3.80
N VAL A 72 -9.25 0.81 -2.51
CA VAL A 72 -8.07 0.03 -2.10
C VAL A 72 -8.44 -1.33 -1.54
N VAL A 73 -9.21 -1.40 -0.45
CA VAL A 73 -9.45 -2.66 0.28
C VAL A 73 -10.55 -3.50 -0.36
N LEU A 74 -11.68 -2.94 -0.76
CA LEU A 74 -12.80 -3.74 -1.25
C LEU A 74 -12.79 -3.94 -2.77
N GLY A 75 -12.41 -2.92 -3.54
CA GLY A 75 -12.47 -2.93 -5.01
C GLY A 75 -11.76 -4.09 -5.72
N PRO A 76 -10.70 -4.69 -5.15
CA PRO A 76 -10.06 -5.87 -5.73
C PRO A 76 -10.85 -7.19 -5.62
N VAL A 77 -11.96 -7.24 -4.86
CA VAL A 77 -12.78 -8.46 -4.69
C VAL A 77 -13.72 -8.64 -5.89
N GLY A 78 -13.23 -9.29 -6.94
CA GLY A 78 -13.84 -9.23 -8.27
C GLY A 78 -15.14 -10.01 -8.46
N ASP A 79 -15.52 -10.91 -7.56
CA ASP A 79 -16.79 -11.65 -7.59
C ASP A 79 -17.94 -10.93 -6.85
N MET A 80 -17.66 -9.76 -6.27
CA MET A 80 -18.63 -8.87 -5.64
C MET A 80 -19.02 -7.70 -6.56
N VAL A 81 -20.26 -7.22 -6.43
CA VAL A 81 -20.66 -5.94 -7.00
C VAL A 81 -20.44 -4.83 -5.98
N HIS A 82 -19.69 -3.80 -6.36
CA HIS A 82 -19.35 -2.65 -5.50
C HIS A 82 -20.11 -1.38 -5.93
N ILE A 83 -21.20 -1.07 -5.24
CA ILE A 83 -22.04 0.09 -5.50
C ILE A 83 -21.50 1.32 -4.76
N THR A 84 -21.18 2.36 -5.52
CA THR A 84 -20.88 3.69 -4.97
C THR A 84 -22.16 4.45 -4.74
N HIS A 85 -22.54 4.65 -3.48
CA HIS A 85 -23.70 5.45 -3.13
C HIS A 85 -23.30 6.92 -3.05
N GLY A 86 -23.53 7.63 -4.15
CA GLY A 86 -23.01 8.97 -4.36
C GLY A 86 -23.31 9.52 -5.75
N PRO A 87 -22.98 10.80 -6.00
CA PRO A 87 -22.86 11.34 -7.35
C PRO A 87 -21.79 10.58 -8.15
N ILE A 88 -21.87 10.65 -9.48
CA ILE A 88 -21.10 9.77 -10.38
C ILE A 88 -19.57 9.85 -10.23
N GLY A 89 -19.03 11.01 -9.81
CA GLY A 89 -17.60 11.26 -9.79
C GLY A 89 -16.79 10.25 -8.97
N CYS A 90 -17.26 9.89 -7.76
CA CYS A 90 -16.55 8.95 -6.89
C CYS A 90 -16.39 7.57 -7.55
N GLY A 91 -17.44 7.07 -8.19
CA GLY A 91 -17.41 5.81 -8.92
C GLY A 91 -16.50 5.88 -10.14
N PHE A 92 -16.68 6.93 -10.96
CA PHE A 92 -15.92 7.15 -12.20
C PHE A 92 -14.40 7.22 -11.95
N TYR A 93 -13.94 8.02 -10.98
CA TYR A 93 -12.51 8.15 -10.69
C TYR A 93 -11.90 6.92 -10.01
N ALA A 94 -12.73 6.00 -9.51
CA ALA A 94 -12.31 4.70 -8.97
C ALA A 94 -12.47 3.56 -9.98
N TRP A 95 -12.80 3.86 -11.24
CA TRP A 95 -12.99 2.85 -12.29
C TRP A 95 -11.67 2.58 -13.01
N LEU A 96 -11.06 1.43 -12.74
CA LEU A 96 -9.83 0.94 -13.39
C LEU A 96 -8.60 1.87 -13.30
N THR A 97 -8.65 2.91 -12.46
CA THR A 97 -7.50 3.79 -12.18
C THR A 97 -6.44 3.11 -11.30
N ARG A 98 -6.84 2.08 -10.54
CA ARG A 98 -5.96 1.20 -9.79
C ARG A 98 -5.93 -0.19 -10.43
N ARG A 99 -4.73 -0.71 -10.70
CA ARG A 99 -4.51 -1.92 -11.52
C ARG A 99 -4.55 -3.23 -10.71
N ASN A 100 -5.51 -3.36 -9.79
CA ASN A 100 -5.74 -4.62 -9.09
C ASN A 100 -6.35 -5.64 -10.07
N LEU A 101 -5.54 -6.62 -10.48
CA LEU A 101 -5.98 -7.63 -11.45
C LEU A 101 -6.81 -8.72 -10.77
N PHE A 102 -7.77 -9.26 -11.51
CA PHE A 102 -8.66 -10.32 -11.06
C PHE A 102 -8.86 -11.34 -12.18
N LYS A 103 -8.81 -12.63 -11.85
CA LYS A 103 -9.06 -13.75 -12.76
C LYS A 103 -10.40 -14.39 -12.36
N PRO A 104 -11.39 -14.44 -13.28
CA PRO A 104 -12.66 -15.10 -12.99
C PRO A 104 -12.47 -16.58 -12.65
N GLY A 105 -13.30 -17.07 -11.74
CA GLY A 105 -13.41 -18.50 -11.42
C GLY A 105 -14.19 -19.27 -12.49
N GLU A 106 -14.56 -20.51 -12.17
CA GLU A 106 -15.35 -21.38 -13.06
C GLU A 106 -16.74 -20.81 -13.38
N ASP A 107 -17.30 -20.00 -12.47
CA ASP A 107 -18.58 -19.31 -12.65
C ASP A 107 -18.50 -18.12 -13.61
N GLY A 108 -17.30 -17.74 -14.05
CA GLY A 108 -17.06 -16.63 -14.98
C GLY A 108 -17.29 -15.24 -14.39
N LYS A 109 -17.60 -15.11 -13.09
CA LYS A 109 -17.95 -13.82 -12.48
C LYS A 109 -16.72 -12.94 -12.37
N ASN A 110 -16.82 -11.73 -12.92
CA ASN A 110 -15.82 -10.68 -12.75
C ASN A 110 -16.47 -9.30 -12.94
N TYR A 111 -16.59 -8.56 -11.85
CA TYR A 111 -17.18 -7.24 -11.81
C TYR A 111 -16.14 -6.12 -11.60
N SER A 112 -14.86 -6.48 -11.47
CA SER A 112 -13.77 -5.52 -11.23
C SER A 112 -13.59 -4.50 -12.36
N THR A 113 -14.05 -4.84 -13.57
CA THR A 113 -13.99 -3.98 -14.77
C THR A 113 -15.19 -3.04 -14.92
N TYR A 114 -16.13 -3.03 -13.98
CA TYR A 114 -17.34 -2.23 -14.04
C TYR A 114 -17.34 -1.13 -12.97
N CYS A 115 -18.14 -0.09 -13.22
CA CYS A 115 -18.42 0.97 -12.24
C CYS A 115 -19.91 0.97 -11.92
N PHE A 116 -20.26 0.55 -10.70
CA PHE A 116 -21.63 0.62 -10.20
C PHE A 116 -21.80 1.85 -9.29
N SER A 117 -22.84 2.63 -9.54
CA SER A 117 -23.16 3.80 -8.73
C SER A 117 -24.66 4.04 -8.72
N THR A 118 -25.15 4.64 -7.64
CA THR A 118 -26.52 5.17 -7.60
C THR A 118 -26.69 6.47 -8.37
N ASP A 119 -25.59 7.09 -8.83
CA ASP A 119 -25.57 8.36 -9.57
C ASP A 119 -26.53 9.39 -8.97
N MET A 120 -26.27 9.77 -7.71
CA MET A 120 -27.15 10.66 -6.96
C MET A 120 -27.36 11.99 -7.68
N GLN A 121 -28.62 12.36 -7.85
CA GLN A 121 -29.07 13.62 -8.43
C GLN A 121 -29.52 14.58 -7.33
N GLU A 122 -29.85 15.82 -7.68
CA GLU A 122 -30.30 16.84 -6.71
C GLU A 122 -31.50 16.39 -5.88
N GLN A 123 -32.46 15.67 -6.48
CA GLN A 123 -33.60 15.10 -5.76
C GLN A 123 -33.18 14.13 -4.65
N ASP A 124 -32.11 13.35 -4.87
CA ASP A 124 -31.58 12.39 -3.90
C ASP A 124 -30.87 13.13 -2.76
N ILE A 125 -30.31 14.32 -3.03
CA ILE A 125 -29.73 15.20 -2.01
C ILE A 125 -30.81 15.84 -1.14
N ILE A 126 -31.93 16.26 -1.75
CA ILE A 126 -33.01 16.96 -1.03
C ILE A 126 -33.89 15.99 -0.24
N PHE A 127 -34.22 14.83 -0.82
CA PHE A 127 -35.23 13.92 -0.29
C PHE A 127 -34.68 12.59 0.22
N GLY A 128 -33.36 12.39 0.17
CA GLY A 128 -32.69 11.15 0.55
C GLY A 128 -32.51 10.18 -0.62
N GLY A 129 -31.41 9.43 -0.60
CA GLY A 129 -30.99 8.49 -1.64
C GLY A 129 -31.35 7.02 -1.35
N GLU A 130 -31.87 6.71 -0.17
CA GLU A 130 -32.11 5.34 0.30
C GLU A 130 -32.99 4.49 -0.63
N LYS A 131 -34.08 5.06 -1.16
CA LYS A 131 -34.97 4.35 -2.10
C LYS A 131 -34.25 3.97 -3.39
N LYS A 132 -33.42 4.89 -3.90
CA LYS A 132 -32.62 4.67 -5.10
C LYS A 132 -31.53 3.64 -4.85
N LEU A 133 -30.91 3.67 -3.67
CA LEU A 133 -29.94 2.66 -3.25
C LEU A 133 -30.57 1.27 -3.18
N LYS A 134 -31.72 1.12 -2.52
CA LYS A 134 -32.45 -0.17 -2.44
C LYS A 134 -32.75 -0.72 -3.83
N GLN A 135 -33.24 0.15 -4.73
CA GLN A 135 -33.49 -0.22 -6.13
C GLN A 135 -32.20 -0.66 -6.85
N ALA A 136 -31.09 0.08 -6.71
CA ALA A 136 -29.82 -0.26 -7.33
C ALA A 136 -29.25 -1.60 -6.83
N ILE A 137 -29.38 -1.91 -5.53
CA ILE A 137 -28.97 -3.21 -4.97
C ILE A 137 -29.80 -4.34 -5.60
N LYS A 138 -31.11 -4.16 -5.71
CA LYS A 138 -32.01 -5.13 -6.32
C LYS A 138 -31.68 -5.36 -7.80
N GLU A 139 -31.50 -4.29 -8.58
CA GLU A 139 -31.12 -4.37 -10.00
C GLU A 139 -29.77 -5.07 -10.19
N ALA A 140 -28.79 -4.75 -9.35
CA ALA A 140 -27.49 -5.39 -9.37
C ALA A 140 -27.60 -6.91 -9.09
N TRP A 141 -28.38 -7.29 -8.09
CA TRP A 141 -28.62 -8.70 -7.78
C TRP A 141 -29.37 -9.42 -8.90
N GLU A 142 -30.45 -8.85 -9.41
CA GLU A 142 -31.28 -9.44 -10.46
C GLU A 142 -30.50 -9.63 -11.77
N THR A 143 -29.64 -8.68 -12.11
CA THR A 143 -28.87 -8.69 -13.37
C THR A 143 -27.62 -9.56 -13.29
N PHE A 144 -26.83 -9.43 -12.22
CA PHE A 144 -25.48 -10.00 -12.17
C PHE A 144 -25.35 -11.23 -11.27
N LYS A 145 -26.21 -11.40 -10.26
CA LYS A 145 -26.12 -12.51 -9.29
C LYS A 145 -24.70 -12.65 -8.66
N PRO A 146 -24.11 -11.56 -8.13
CA PRO A 146 -22.76 -11.59 -7.52
C PRO A 146 -22.70 -12.44 -6.25
N ASN A 147 -21.51 -12.78 -5.75
CA ASN A 147 -21.41 -13.57 -4.50
C ASN A 147 -21.72 -12.74 -3.26
N ALA A 148 -21.46 -11.43 -3.32
CA ALA A 148 -21.93 -10.45 -2.35
C ALA A 148 -22.02 -9.06 -3.00
N ILE A 149 -22.72 -8.15 -2.33
CA ILE A 149 -22.81 -6.74 -2.74
C ILE A 149 -22.16 -5.89 -1.64
N SER A 150 -21.40 -4.87 -2.02
CA SER A 150 -20.99 -3.83 -1.08
C SER A 150 -21.44 -2.44 -1.51
N VAL A 151 -21.85 -1.65 -0.52
CA VAL A 151 -22.34 -0.28 -0.66
C VAL A 151 -21.36 0.66 0.01
N HIS A 152 -20.87 1.65 -0.73
CA HIS A 152 -19.83 2.57 -0.26
C HIS A 152 -20.38 3.99 -0.20
N ALA A 153 -20.50 4.53 1.01
CA ALA A 153 -20.95 5.89 1.24
C ALA A 153 -19.94 6.91 0.68
N THR A 154 -20.44 7.97 0.07
CA THR A 154 -19.65 9.12 -0.37
C THR A 154 -19.97 10.35 0.48
N CYS A 155 -19.26 11.47 0.28
CA CYS A 155 -19.42 12.68 1.11
C CYS A 155 -20.86 13.11 1.43
N PRO A 156 -21.83 13.15 0.49
CA PRO A 156 -23.18 13.62 0.82
C PRO A 156 -23.97 12.66 1.72
N VAL A 157 -23.70 11.35 1.70
CA VAL A 157 -24.55 10.32 2.33
C VAL A 157 -24.78 10.60 3.81
N GLY A 158 -23.70 10.72 4.59
CA GLY A 158 -23.79 11.02 6.02
C GLY A 158 -24.31 12.42 6.35
N LEU A 159 -24.32 13.35 5.39
CA LEU A 159 -24.80 14.72 5.58
C LEU A 159 -26.30 14.87 5.30
N ILE A 160 -26.84 14.08 4.37
CA ILE A 160 -28.29 14.06 4.06
C ILE A 160 -29.07 13.13 4.97
N GLY A 161 -28.37 12.28 5.75
CA GLY A 161 -28.96 11.44 6.77
C GLY A 161 -29.37 10.04 6.30
N ASP A 162 -28.91 9.60 5.12
CA ASP A 162 -29.21 8.27 4.60
C ASP A 162 -28.60 7.16 5.48
N ASP A 163 -29.41 6.23 5.96
CA ASP A 163 -28.98 5.03 6.69
C ASP A 163 -28.72 3.85 5.74
N VAL A 164 -27.55 3.87 5.12
CA VAL A 164 -27.10 2.78 4.23
C VAL A 164 -26.99 1.42 4.92
N GLN A 165 -26.84 1.39 6.26
CA GLN A 165 -26.77 0.15 7.02
C GLN A 165 -28.15 -0.49 7.13
N ALA A 166 -29.20 0.31 7.39
CA ALA A 166 -30.58 -0.16 7.38
C ALA A 166 -30.98 -0.69 6.00
N VAL A 167 -30.70 0.07 4.93
CA VAL A 167 -30.99 -0.35 3.55
C VAL A 167 -30.30 -1.67 3.20
N ALA A 168 -29.03 -1.84 3.60
CA ALA A 168 -28.29 -3.08 3.36
C ALA A 168 -28.90 -4.28 4.11
N ARG A 169 -29.26 -4.13 5.39
CA ARG A 169 -29.92 -5.20 6.17
C ARG A 169 -31.25 -5.62 5.57
N GLU A 170 -32.07 -4.65 5.14
CA GLU A 170 -33.33 -4.94 4.47
C GLU A 170 -33.13 -5.69 3.15
N ALA A 171 -32.18 -5.25 2.33
CA ALA A 171 -31.89 -5.89 1.05
C ALA A 171 -31.30 -7.29 1.22
N GLU A 172 -30.44 -7.51 2.23
CA GLU A 172 -29.91 -8.84 2.58
C GLU A 172 -31.04 -9.80 2.97
N ALA A 173 -31.99 -9.34 3.80
CA ALA A 173 -33.15 -10.13 4.20
C ALA A 173 -34.12 -10.45 3.03
N GLU A 174 -34.30 -9.50 2.10
CA GLU A 174 -35.18 -9.68 0.93
C GLU A 174 -34.56 -10.60 -0.13
N LEU A 175 -33.25 -10.45 -0.41
CA LEU A 175 -32.60 -11.04 -1.58
C LEU A 175 -31.82 -12.33 -1.26
N GLY A 176 -31.49 -12.58 0.01
CA GLY A 176 -30.73 -13.76 0.43
C GLY A 176 -29.25 -13.74 0.02
N VAL A 177 -28.71 -12.57 -0.32
CA VAL A 177 -27.28 -12.35 -0.63
C VAL A 177 -26.69 -11.38 0.39
N LYS A 178 -25.42 -11.58 0.77
CA LYS A 178 -24.74 -10.67 1.69
C LYS A 178 -24.67 -9.25 1.09
N VAL A 179 -25.08 -8.25 1.88
CA VAL A 179 -24.95 -6.83 1.53
C VAL A 179 -24.16 -6.07 2.60
N LEU A 180 -22.93 -5.69 2.28
CA LEU A 180 -22.03 -4.98 3.19
C LEU A 180 -22.06 -3.47 2.95
N ALA A 181 -22.60 -2.69 3.90
CA ALA A 181 -22.55 -1.23 3.83
C ALA A 181 -21.34 -0.65 4.58
N PHE A 182 -20.66 0.32 3.97
CA PHE A 182 -19.47 0.98 4.49
C PHE A 182 -19.71 2.49 4.59
N ASN A 183 -19.65 3.02 5.81
CA ASN A 183 -19.76 4.46 6.06
C ASN A 183 -18.38 5.12 5.88
N CYS A 184 -17.91 5.18 4.63
CA CYS A 184 -16.58 5.63 4.24
C CYS A 184 -16.57 7.00 3.54
N GLU A 185 -17.43 7.92 3.98
CA GLU A 185 -17.56 9.28 3.46
C GLU A 185 -16.19 9.98 3.44
N GLY A 186 -15.89 10.71 2.36
CA GLY A 186 -14.54 11.18 2.06
C GLY A 186 -13.93 12.13 3.10
N TYR A 187 -14.74 12.76 3.96
CA TYR A 187 -14.29 13.66 5.02
C TYR A 187 -13.87 12.95 6.32
N LYS A 188 -14.07 11.63 6.44
CA LYS A 188 -13.72 10.88 7.65
C LYS A 188 -12.21 10.66 7.73
N GLY A 189 -11.64 10.89 8.90
CA GLY A 189 -10.20 10.88 9.08
C GLY A 189 -9.52 11.97 8.26
N VAL A 190 -8.26 11.73 7.92
CA VAL A 190 -7.41 12.72 7.23
C VAL A 190 -6.87 12.25 5.88
N SER A 191 -7.16 10.99 5.51
CA SER A 191 -6.55 10.31 4.37
C SER A 191 -7.26 8.98 4.05
N GLN A 192 -6.71 8.24 3.07
CA GLN A 192 -7.11 6.86 2.75
C GLN A 192 -7.03 5.91 3.97
N SER A 193 -6.18 6.21 4.97
CA SER A 193 -5.97 5.34 6.14
C SER A 193 -7.26 5.03 6.90
N ALA A 194 -8.13 6.03 7.09
CA ALA A 194 -9.43 5.84 7.74
C ALA A 194 -10.33 4.87 6.96
N GLY A 195 -10.27 4.91 5.63
CA GLY A 195 -10.98 3.98 4.76
C GLY A 195 -10.52 2.54 4.93
N HIS A 196 -9.21 2.34 5.12
CA HIS A 196 -8.68 1.02 5.45
C HIS A 196 -9.29 0.51 6.75
N HIS A 197 -9.24 1.30 7.83
CA HIS A 197 -9.76 0.87 9.13
C HIS A 197 -11.26 0.50 9.05
N ILE A 198 -12.09 1.36 8.43
CA ILE A 198 -13.54 1.10 8.24
C ILE A 198 -13.77 -0.20 7.45
N ALA A 199 -12.99 -0.43 6.40
CA ALA A 199 -13.09 -1.66 5.61
C ALA A 199 -12.76 -2.91 6.44
N ASN A 200 -11.67 -2.87 7.21
CA ASN A 200 -11.24 -4.00 8.03
C ASN A 200 -12.26 -4.33 9.12
N ASN A 201 -12.83 -3.33 9.79
CA ASN A 201 -13.86 -3.54 10.83
C ASN A 201 -15.07 -4.30 10.27
N LYS A 202 -15.58 -3.87 9.11
CA LYS A 202 -16.76 -4.48 8.50
C LYS A 202 -16.47 -5.89 7.97
N LEU A 203 -15.31 -6.10 7.31
CA LEU A 203 -14.89 -7.44 6.86
C LEU A 203 -14.70 -8.40 8.03
N PHE A 204 -14.08 -7.95 9.13
CA PHE A 204 -13.89 -8.75 10.32
C PHE A 204 -15.22 -9.17 10.96
N ASN A 205 -16.13 -8.22 11.19
CA ASN A 205 -17.39 -8.48 11.88
C ASN A 205 -18.39 -9.29 11.06
N GLU A 206 -18.43 -9.10 9.74
CA GLU A 206 -19.52 -9.63 8.91
C GLU A 206 -19.07 -10.58 7.79
N THR A 207 -17.77 -10.88 7.67
CA THR A 207 -17.26 -11.80 6.65
C THR A 207 -16.37 -12.88 7.26
N VAL A 208 -15.30 -12.51 7.96
CA VAL A 208 -14.32 -13.49 8.48
C VAL A 208 -14.95 -14.38 9.57
N GLY A 209 -14.88 -15.70 9.38
CA GLY A 209 -15.39 -16.68 10.33
C GLY A 209 -16.88 -17.02 10.16
N THR A 210 -17.50 -16.59 9.07
CA THR A 210 -18.91 -16.90 8.75
C THR A 210 -19.11 -18.30 8.16
N LYS A 211 -18.04 -18.93 7.65
CA LYS A 211 -18.02 -20.35 7.23
C LYS A 211 -16.78 -21.04 7.76
N ASP A 212 -16.88 -22.29 8.19
CA ASP A 212 -15.77 -23.08 8.75
C ASP A 212 -15.27 -24.17 7.79
N GLU A 213 -14.63 -23.77 6.69
CA GLU A 213 -14.05 -24.71 5.71
C GLU A 213 -12.58 -25.02 6.05
N ALA A 214 -12.27 -26.30 6.28
CA ALA A 214 -10.92 -26.72 6.66
C ALA A 214 -9.90 -26.57 5.52
N ILE A 215 -8.71 -26.05 5.82
CA ILE A 215 -7.64 -25.80 4.85
C ILE A 215 -6.41 -26.64 5.21
N PRO A 216 -6.31 -27.90 4.73
CA PRO A 216 -5.29 -28.83 5.17
C PRO A 216 -3.90 -28.51 4.62
N GLY A 217 -2.86 -28.80 5.40
CA GLY A 217 -1.45 -28.56 5.07
C GLY A 217 -0.95 -27.20 5.55
N TYR A 218 0.16 -26.72 4.99
CA TYR A 218 0.72 -25.42 5.34
C TYR A 218 -0.13 -24.31 4.71
N SER A 219 -1.04 -23.73 5.48
CA SER A 219 -2.03 -22.76 4.99
C SER A 219 -1.76 -21.35 5.51
N VAL A 220 -1.78 -20.36 4.61
CA VAL A 220 -1.54 -18.96 4.95
C VAL A 220 -2.60 -18.04 4.34
N ASN A 221 -2.90 -16.92 4.99
CA ASN A 221 -3.55 -15.79 4.32
C ASN A 221 -2.49 -14.79 3.85
N ILE A 222 -2.71 -14.15 2.71
CA ILE A 222 -1.91 -13.00 2.27
C ILE A 222 -2.70 -11.72 2.57
N LEU A 223 -2.27 -10.97 3.57
CA LEU A 223 -2.95 -9.78 4.06
C LEU A 223 -2.30 -8.50 3.52
N GLY A 224 -3.12 -7.58 2.99
CA GLY A 224 -2.65 -6.30 2.48
C GLY A 224 -1.87 -6.42 1.17
N GLU A 225 -2.25 -7.37 0.32
CA GLU A 225 -1.75 -7.55 -1.05
C GLU A 225 -2.92 -7.41 -2.03
N TYR A 226 -2.74 -6.65 -3.09
CA TYR A 226 -3.85 -6.16 -3.93
C TYR A 226 -3.71 -6.53 -5.42
N ASN A 227 -2.77 -7.41 -5.74
CA ASN A 227 -2.52 -7.94 -7.08
C ASN A 227 -2.30 -6.84 -8.13
N ILE A 228 -1.56 -5.80 -7.76
CA ILE A 228 -1.24 -4.72 -8.69
C ILE A 228 -0.36 -5.29 -9.80
N GLY A 229 -0.83 -5.24 -11.04
CA GLY A 229 -0.06 -5.75 -12.19
C GLY A 229 0.31 -7.24 -12.10
N GLY A 230 -0.41 -8.04 -11.28
CA GLY A 230 -0.16 -9.47 -11.13
C GLY A 230 0.74 -9.87 -9.95
N ASP A 231 1.05 -8.96 -9.02
CA ASP A 231 1.95 -9.24 -7.89
C ASP A 231 1.51 -10.46 -7.05
N ALA A 232 0.21 -10.60 -6.76
CA ALA A 232 -0.30 -11.69 -5.95
C ALA A 232 -0.15 -13.04 -6.66
N TRP A 233 -0.31 -13.08 -7.98
CA TRP A 233 -0.14 -14.30 -8.77
C TRP A 233 1.31 -14.79 -8.81
N GLU A 234 2.29 -13.89 -8.84
CA GLU A 234 3.70 -14.28 -8.75
C GLU A 234 4.05 -14.77 -7.33
N ILE A 235 3.49 -14.15 -6.29
CA ILE A 235 3.62 -14.63 -4.91
C ILE A 235 2.99 -16.03 -4.77
N GLU A 236 1.78 -16.23 -5.28
CA GLU A 236 1.07 -17.51 -5.29
C GLU A 236 1.89 -18.60 -5.97
N ARG A 237 2.40 -18.35 -7.19
CA ARG A 237 3.27 -19.30 -7.90
C ARG A 237 4.44 -19.78 -7.04
N ILE A 238 5.09 -18.87 -6.31
CA ILE A 238 6.26 -19.22 -5.49
C ILE A 238 5.83 -19.99 -4.24
N LEU A 239 4.79 -19.55 -3.54
CA LEU A 239 4.28 -20.23 -2.34
C LEU A 239 3.75 -21.64 -2.65
N GLU A 240 3.03 -21.81 -3.76
CA GLU A 240 2.56 -23.12 -4.20
C GLU A 240 3.73 -24.06 -4.56
N LYS A 241 4.78 -23.55 -5.20
CA LYS A 241 6.01 -24.31 -5.48
C LYS A 241 6.70 -24.78 -4.19
N CYS A 242 6.62 -23.98 -3.12
CA CYS A 242 7.05 -24.37 -1.77
C CYS A 242 6.09 -25.35 -1.07
N GLY A 243 4.93 -25.67 -1.65
CA GLY A 243 3.90 -26.51 -1.01
C GLY A 243 3.04 -25.78 0.03
N ILE A 244 3.04 -24.45 0.01
CA ILE A 244 2.22 -23.60 0.88
C ILE A 244 0.93 -23.24 0.15
N LYS A 245 -0.21 -23.44 0.81
CA LYS A 245 -1.54 -23.10 0.28
C LYS A 245 -1.97 -21.72 0.73
N ILE A 246 -2.50 -20.93 -0.19
CA ILE A 246 -3.13 -19.66 0.12
C ILE A 246 -4.61 -19.91 0.42
N ALA A 247 -5.02 -19.60 1.64
CA ALA A 247 -6.40 -19.68 2.09
C ALA A 247 -7.24 -18.51 1.53
N ALA A 248 -6.73 -17.29 1.69
CA ALA A 248 -7.32 -16.09 1.15
C ALA A 248 -6.27 -15.00 0.93
N THR A 249 -6.48 -14.17 -0.08
CA THR A 249 -5.74 -12.92 -0.29
C THR A 249 -6.67 -11.75 -0.02
N PHE A 250 -6.22 -10.82 0.83
CA PHE A 250 -6.91 -9.57 1.17
C PHE A 250 -6.20 -8.41 0.48
N SER A 251 -6.65 -7.96 -0.69
CA SER A 251 -7.79 -8.47 -1.47
C SER A 251 -7.52 -8.69 -2.96
N GLY A 252 -6.26 -8.65 -3.39
CA GLY A 252 -5.87 -8.86 -4.78
C GLY A 252 -6.29 -10.24 -5.30
N ASP A 253 -7.01 -10.27 -6.43
CA ASP A 253 -7.68 -11.48 -6.94
C ASP A 253 -8.60 -12.17 -5.91
N GLY A 254 -9.04 -11.41 -4.90
CA GLY A 254 -9.79 -11.91 -3.76
C GLY A 254 -11.20 -12.33 -4.17
N LYS A 255 -11.66 -13.44 -3.60
CA LYS A 255 -13.02 -13.95 -3.76
C LYS A 255 -13.74 -13.87 -2.42
N TYR A 256 -15.01 -13.46 -2.45
CA TYR A 256 -15.79 -13.30 -1.21
C TYR A 256 -15.80 -14.58 -0.38
N ASP A 257 -16.04 -15.73 -1.01
CA ASP A 257 -16.12 -17.00 -0.30
C ASP A 257 -14.81 -17.38 0.41
N SER A 258 -13.65 -17.16 -0.23
CA SER A 258 -12.35 -17.41 0.42
C SER A 258 -12.15 -16.57 1.69
N MET A 259 -12.70 -15.35 1.74
CA MET A 259 -12.60 -14.51 2.94
C MET A 259 -13.42 -15.06 4.12
N THR A 260 -14.52 -15.76 3.84
CA THR A 260 -15.45 -16.26 4.88
C THR A 260 -14.84 -17.33 5.78
N SER A 261 -13.90 -18.12 5.25
CA SER A 261 -13.17 -19.17 5.97
C SER A 261 -11.69 -18.83 6.19
N SER A 262 -11.30 -17.57 6.00
CA SER A 262 -9.91 -17.14 6.18
C SER A 262 -9.39 -17.35 7.61
N HIS A 263 -10.27 -17.46 8.61
CA HIS A 263 -9.89 -17.80 9.98
C HIS A 263 -9.42 -19.25 10.17
N MET A 264 -9.56 -20.11 9.15
CA MET A 264 -9.10 -21.50 9.18
C MET A 264 -7.63 -21.65 8.77
N ALA A 265 -6.98 -20.57 8.32
CA ALA A 265 -5.55 -20.58 7.99
C ALA A 265 -4.66 -20.77 9.24
N SER A 266 -3.40 -21.13 9.00
CA SER A 266 -2.39 -21.34 10.05
C SER A 266 -1.57 -20.07 10.36
N LEU A 267 -1.40 -19.17 9.40
CA LEU A 267 -0.60 -17.95 9.55
C LEU A 267 -1.12 -16.81 8.67
N ASN A 268 -1.16 -15.60 9.19
CA ASN A 268 -1.42 -14.38 8.43
C ASN A 268 -0.11 -13.73 7.97
N LEU A 269 0.10 -13.58 6.66
CA LEU A 269 1.28 -12.93 6.09
C LEU A 269 0.96 -11.48 5.70
N ILE A 270 1.50 -10.52 6.44
CA ILE A 270 1.21 -9.09 6.22
C ILE A 270 2.21 -8.48 5.24
N MET A 271 1.73 -8.18 4.03
CA MET A 271 2.43 -7.35 3.05
C MET A 271 2.29 -5.86 3.43
N CYS A 272 1.18 -5.21 3.08
CA CYS A 272 0.93 -3.82 3.46
C CYS A 272 0.41 -3.70 4.91
N TYR A 273 1.30 -3.38 5.85
CA TYR A 273 0.96 -3.26 7.27
C TYR A 273 -0.12 -2.21 7.53
N ARG A 274 0.06 -0.97 7.05
CA ARG A 274 -0.87 0.15 7.29
C ARG A 274 -2.33 -0.17 6.94
N SER A 275 -2.58 -0.91 5.86
CA SER A 275 -3.94 -1.12 5.38
C SER A 275 -4.67 -2.29 6.03
N ILE A 276 -3.97 -3.20 6.71
CA ILE A 276 -4.55 -4.50 7.10
C ILE A 276 -4.17 -4.95 8.52
N ASN A 277 -3.28 -4.25 9.23
CA ASN A 277 -2.87 -4.64 10.59
C ASN A 277 -4.07 -4.82 11.54
N TYR A 278 -5.09 -3.95 11.42
CA TYR A 278 -6.34 -4.04 12.15
C TYR A 278 -6.96 -5.44 12.07
N LEU A 279 -7.14 -5.97 10.85
CA LEU A 279 -7.73 -7.29 10.64
C LEU A 279 -6.83 -8.41 11.16
N ALA A 280 -5.51 -8.29 10.98
CA ALA A 280 -4.57 -9.28 11.47
C ALA A 280 -4.59 -9.40 13.00
N GLU A 281 -4.57 -8.26 13.71
CA GLU A 281 -4.62 -8.19 15.18
C GLU A 281 -5.97 -8.69 15.73
N MET A 282 -7.07 -8.34 15.06
CA MET A 282 -8.40 -8.84 15.41
C MET A 282 -8.54 -10.36 15.18
N MET A 283 -8.00 -10.89 14.07
CA MET A 283 -7.98 -12.34 13.80
C MET A 283 -7.10 -13.11 14.79
N GLU A 284 -5.97 -12.52 15.19
CA GLU A 284 -5.11 -13.10 16.22
C GLU A 284 -5.83 -13.18 17.56
N THR A 285 -6.54 -12.12 17.95
CA THR A 285 -7.25 -12.05 19.23
C THR A 285 -8.47 -12.97 19.24
N LYS A 286 -9.32 -12.94 18.21
CA LYS A 286 -10.58 -13.70 18.16
C LYS A 286 -10.38 -15.17 17.85
N TYR A 287 -9.51 -15.49 16.89
CA TYR A 287 -9.36 -16.86 16.35
C TYR A 287 -8.03 -17.53 16.71
N GLY A 288 -7.06 -16.79 17.27
CA GLY A 288 -5.75 -17.33 17.66
C GLY A 288 -4.75 -17.48 16.51
N ILE A 289 -5.00 -16.84 15.36
CA ILE A 289 -4.15 -16.96 14.17
C ILE A 289 -3.03 -15.92 14.26
N PRO A 290 -1.76 -16.33 14.40
CA PRO A 290 -0.66 -15.38 14.48
C PRO A 290 -0.43 -14.70 13.13
N TRP A 291 0.32 -13.60 13.14
CA TRP A 291 0.72 -12.90 11.93
C TRP A 291 2.22 -12.64 11.86
N ALA A 292 2.74 -12.65 10.64
CA ALA A 292 4.12 -12.39 10.29
C ALA A 292 4.20 -11.25 9.27
N LYS A 293 4.96 -10.19 9.59
CA LYS A 293 5.33 -9.18 8.58
C LYS A 293 6.28 -9.80 7.55
N VAL A 294 5.91 -9.72 6.27
CA VAL A 294 6.71 -10.18 5.13
C VAL A 294 6.98 -9.03 4.15
N ASN A 295 8.00 -9.19 3.31
CA ASN A 295 8.23 -8.33 2.14
C ASN A 295 8.52 -9.23 0.94
N PHE A 296 7.59 -9.31 0.00
CA PHE A 296 7.77 -10.08 -1.24
C PHE A 296 8.24 -9.22 -2.43
N ILE A 297 8.71 -7.99 -2.18
CA ILE A 297 9.33 -7.12 -3.18
C ILE A 297 10.85 -7.15 -3.00
N GLY A 298 11.57 -7.65 -4.01
CA GLY A 298 13.03 -7.86 -3.94
C GLY A 298 13.42 -9.32 -3.79
N VAL A 299 14.61 -9.67 -4.29
CA VAL A 299 15.12 -11.05 -4.28
C VAL A 299 15.43 -11.46 -2.84
N LYS A 300 16.25 -10.67 -2.14
CA LYS A 300 16.66 -10.99 -0.76
C LYS A 300 15.48 -10.89 0.21
N ALA A 301 14.60 -9.92 0.01
CA ALA A 301 13.39 -9.73 0.81
C ALA A 301 12.42 -10.92 0.65
N MET A 302 12.21 -11.42 -0.57
CA MET A 302 11.42 -12.63 -0.83
C MET A 302 12.01 -13.83 -0.10
N SER A 303 13.31 -14.10 -0.27
CA SER A 303 13.99 -15.23 0.38
C SER A 303 13.96 -15.15 1.91
N LYS A 304 14.14 -13.95 2.49
CA LYS A 304 14.00 -13.71 3.93
C LYS A 304 12.58 -14.01 4.42
N SER A 305 11.57 -13.61 3.65
CA SER A 305 10.16 -13.85 3.99
C SER A 305 9.79 -15.33 3.91
N LEU A 306 10.30 -16.07 2.91
CA LEU A 306 10.12 -17.52 2.82
C LEU A 306 10.76 -18.26 4.01
N ARG A 307 11.98 -17.87 4.41
CA ARG A 307 12.65 -18.42 5.60
C ARG A 307 11.89 -18.15 6.89
N LYS A 308 11.23 -17.00 6.99
CA LYS A 308 10.34 -16.65 8.11
C LYS A 308 9.13 -17.59 8.17
N ILE A 309 8.56 -17.96 7.03
CA ILE A 309 7.48 -18.96 6.94
C ILE A 309 7.98 -20.34 7.33
N ALA A 310 9.15 -20.76 6.83
CA ALA A 310 9.78 -22.03 7.21
C ALA A 310 9.99 -22.11 8.74
N ARG A 311 10.49 -21.02 9.33
CA ARG A 311 10.72 -20.92 10.77
C ARG A 311 9.44 -21.05 11.60
N PHE A 312 8.33 -20.50 11.13
CA PHE A 312 7.03 -20.62 11.79
C PHE A 312 6.50 -22.06 11.80
N PHE A 313 6.53 -22.74 10.66
CA PHE A 313 6.00 -24.10 10.56
C PHE A 313 6.92 -25.16 11.16
N GLU A 314 8.23 -24.88 11.26
CA GLU A 314 9.25 -25.75 11.89
C GLU A 314 9.26 -27.18 11.33
N ASP A 315 8.92 -27.33 10.05
CA ASP A 315 8.87 -28.62 9.36
C ASP A 315 10.12 -28.81 8.48
N PRO A 316 10.92 -29.88 8.68
CA PRO A 316 12.16 -30.10 7.93
C PRO A 316 11.97 -30.27 6.43
N GLU A 317 10.88 -30.90 5.98
CA GLU A 317 10.61 -31.15 4.57
C GLU A 317 10.13 -29.88 3.86
N LEU A 318 9.27 -29.10 4.52
CA LEU A 318 8.90 -27.77 4.03
C LEU A 318 10.13 -26.85 3.96
N THR A 319 10.96 -26.85 5.00
CA THR A 319 12.18 -26.02 5.05
C THR A 319 13.13 -26.38 3.91
N ARG A 320 13.38 -27.68 3.69
CA ARG A 320 14.20 -28.17 2.56
C ARG A 320 13.63 -27.69 1.22
N ARG A 321 12.33 -27.84 0.99
CA ARG A 321 11.67 -27.41 -0.24
C ARG A 321 11.75 -25.90 -0.45
N ILE A 322 11.56 -25.11 0.60
CA ILE A 322 11.69 -23.65 0.55
C ILE A 322 13.11 -23.25 0.12
N GLU A 323 14.16 -23.84 0.71
CA GLU A 323 15.55 -23.52 0.33
C GLU A 323 15.88 -23.97 -1.10
N GLU A 324 15.33 -25.09 -1.57
CA GLU A 324 15.46 -25.52 -2.96
C GLU A 324 14.83 -24.52 -3.93
N VAL A 325 13.61 -24.06 -3.64
CA VAL A 325 12.92 -23.03 -4.44
C VAL A 325 13.67 -21.71 -4.42
N ILE A 326 14.16 -21.27 -3.25
CA ILE A 326 14.97 -20.05 -3.12
C ILE A 326 16.19 -20.15 -4.03
N LYS A 327 16.96 -21.24 -3.92
CA LYS A 327 18.17 -21.44 -4.73
C LYS A 327 17.86 -21.40 -6.22
N GLU A 328 16.87 -22.17 -6.67
CA GLU A 328 16.49 -22.24 -8.08
C GLU A 328 16.07 -20.88 -8.62
N GLU A 329 15.21 -20.15 -7.89
CA GLU A 329 14.71 -18.86 -8.35
C GLU A 329 15.79 -17.78 -8.33
N GLU A 330 16.63 -17.70 -7.28
CA GLU A 330 17.76 -16.77 -7.18
C GLU A 330 18.77 -17.00 -8.32
N GLU A 331 19.17 -18.25 -8.57
CA GLU A 331 20.07 -18.61 -9.67
C GLU A 331 19.47 -18.22 -11.04
N SER A 332 18.17 -18.41 -11.22
CA SER A 332 17.48 -18.11 -12.48
C SER A 332 17.40 -16.62 -12.82
N VAL A 333 17.39 -15.74 -11.80
CA VAL A 333 17.24 -14.29 -11.99
C VAL A 333 18.57 -13.54 -11.93
N GLU A 334 19.59 -14.08 -11.25
CA GLU A 334 20.86 -13.38 -11.08
C GLU A 334 21.53 -13.04 -12.43
N GLN A 335 21.52 -13.97 -13.39
CA GLN A 335 22.06 -13.72 -14.74
C GLN A 335 21.36 -12.56 -15.46
N LYS A 336 20.07 -12.34 -15.17
CA LYS A 336 19.28 -11.25 -15.76
C LYS A 336 19.45 -9.94 -15.00
N LEU A 337 19.67 -10.00 -13.70
CA LEU A 337 19.85 -8.82 -12.84
C LEU A 337 21.24 -8.22 -12.94
N ALA A 338 22.28 -9.03 -13.11
CA ALA A 338 23.66 -8.57 -13.11
C ALA A 338 23.95 -7.41 -14.10
N PRO A 339 23.50 -7.44 -15.38
CA PRO A 339 23.71 -6.34 -16.31
C PRO A 339 22.99 -5.04 -15.90
N TYR A 340 21.81 -5.15 -15.29
CA TYR A 340 21.09 -3.98 -14.78
C TYR A 340 21.79 -3.41 -13.55
N ARG A 341 22.22 -4.27 -12.63
CA ARG A 341 22.96 -3.87 -11.42
C ARG A 341 24.23 -3.11 -11.78
N GLU A 342 25.00 -3.57 -12.77
CA GLU A 342 26.19 -2.86 -13.25
C GLU A 342 25.89 -1.43 -13.70
N ARG A 343 24.76 -1.21 -14.38
CA ARG A 343 24.36 0.10 -14.92
C ARG A 343 23.67 1.00 -13.89
N LEU A 344 23.16 0.43 -12.80
CA LEU A 344 22.41 1.11 -11.75
C LEU A 344 23.22 1.30 -10.46
N GLN A 345 24.39 0.69 -10.35
CA GLN A 345 25.25 0.77 -9.17
C GLN A 345 25.54 2.23 -8.76
N GLY A 346 25.28 2.55 -7.49
CA GLY A 346 25.53 3.86 -6.90
C GLY A 346 24.55 4.95 -7.33
N LYS A 347 23.48 4.61 -8.07
CA LYS A 347 22.42 5.55 -8.45
C LYS A 347 21.52 5.84 -7.26
N THR A 348 21.13 7.10 -7.11
CA THR A 348 20.32 7.58 -5.99
C THR A 348 18.84 7.55 -6.33
N ALA A 349 18.00 7.23 -5.34
CA ALA A 349 16.55 7.17 -5.49
C ALA A 349 15.83 7.89 -4.35
N MET A 350 14.68 8.50 -4.67
CA MET A 350 13.72 8.97 -3.67
C MET A 350 12.40 8.23 -3.78
N LEU A 351 11.68 8.04 -2.67
CA LEU A 351 10.41 7.30 -2.64
C LEU A 351 9.31 8.07 -1.91
N PHE A 352 8.25 8.49 -2.61
CA PHE A 352 7.10 9.18 -2.01
C PHE A 352 5.79 8.55 -2.51
N VAL A 353 5.17 7.73 -1.65
CA VAL A 353 4.08 6.80 -2.02
C VAL A 353 3.06 6.74 -0.88
N GLY A 354 1.99 5.97 -1.03
CA GLY A 354 0.90 5.82 -0.04
C GLY A 354 1.31 5.57 1.42
N GLY A 355 1.54 4.31 1.80
CA GLY A 355 1.79 3.98 3.22
C GLY A 355 2.51 2.65 3.48
N SER A 356 3.25 2.14 2.49
CA SER A 356 3.98 0.87 2.64
C SER A 356 5.14 0.71 1.65
N ARG A 357 4.90 1.01 0.37
CA ARG A 357 5.85 0.72 -0.71
C ARG A 357 7.13 1.56 -0.65
N ALA A 358 7.10 2.75 -0.05
CA ALA A 358 8.32 3.56 0.14
C ALA A 358 9.37 2.87 1.02
N HIS A 359 8.97 1.91 1.86
CA HIS A 359 9.87 1.03 2.59
C HIS A 359 10.18 -0.25 1.80
N HIS A 360 9.16 -0.99 1.36
CA HIS A 360 9.39 -2.30 0.72
C HIS A 360 10.31 -2.26 -0.50
N TYR A 361 10.21 -1.21 -1.31
CA TYR A 361 11.02 -1.07 -2.53
C TYR A 361 12.48 -0.70 -2.23
N GLN A 362 12.83 -0.30 -1.00
CA GLN A 362 14.22 -0.02 -0.66
C GLN A 362 15.09 -1.27 -0.74
N ASP A 363 14.57 -2.44 -0.34
CA ASP A 363 15.28 -3.72 -0.47
C ASP A 363 15.57 -4.05 -1.94
N LEU A 364 14.57 -3.88 -2.81
CA LEU A 364 14.73 -4.11 -4.24
C LEU A 364 15.68 -3.09 -4.90
N LEU A 365 15.67 -1.83 -4.47
CA LEU A 365 16.68 -0.84 -4.91
C LEU A 365 18.09 -1.26 -4.49
N ARG A 366 18.27 -1.74 -3.25
CA ARG A 366 19.57 -2.25 -2.77
C ARG A 366 20.02 -3.51 -3.50
N ASP A 367 19.10 -4.37 -3.91
CA ASP A 367 19.42 -5.52 -4.77
C ASP A 367 20.01 -5.10 -6.13
N LEU A 368 19.71 -3.88 -6.59
CA LEU A 368 20.26 -3.26 -7.81
C LEU A 368 21.47 -2.35 -7.54
N GLY A 369 21.96 -2.28 -6.29
CA GLY A 369 23.08 -1.42 -5.92
C GLY A 369 22.72 0.08 -5.88
N MET A 370 21.43 0.42 -5.85
CA MET A 370 20.95 1.80 -5.76
C MET A 370 20.78 2.24 -4.31
N GLU A 371 20.78 3.56 -4.09
CA GLU A 371 20.82 4.20 -2.78
C GLU A 371 19.55 5.03 -2.53
N PRO A 372 18.62 4.58 -1.68
CA PRO A 372 17.51 5.41 -1.21
C PRO A 372 18.03 6.57 -0.34
N VAL A 373 17.84 7.81 -0.79
CA VAL A 373 18.34 9.01 -0.09
C VAL A 373 17.25 9.82 0.61
N ALA A 374 16.00 9.70 0.14
CA ALA A 374 14.84 10.28 0.80
C ALA A 374 13.62 9.38 0.62
N ALA A 375 12.80 9.24 1.66
CA ALA A 375 11.58 8.44 1.59
C ALA A 375 10.45 9.06 2.40
N GLY A 376 9.21 8.74 2.06
CA GLY A 376 8.06 9.33 2.72
C GLY A 376 6.75 8.65 2.36
N TYR A 377 5.77 8.86 3.23
CA TYR A 377 4.42 8.38 3.01
C TYR A 377 3.41 9.51 2.87
N GLU A 378 2.40 9.28 2.05
CA GLU A 378 1.21 10.12 2.02
C GLU A 378 0.49 10.05 3.36
N PHE A 379 0.18 8.83 3.85
CA PHE A 379 -0.83 8.62 4.90
C PHE A 379 -0.49 7.55 5.93
N ALA A 380 0.77 7.12 5.97
CA ALA A 380 1.18 6.18 6.99
C ALA A 380 1.05 6.80 8.39
N HIS A 381 1.03 5.94 9.40
CA HIS A 381 1.04 6.39 10.79
C HIS A 381 2.47 6.25 11.33
N ARG A 382 2.70 6.72 12.56
CA ARG A 382 4.03 6.65 13.17
C ARG A 382 4.55 5.21 13.28
N ASP A 383 3.70 4.23 13.53
CA ASP A 383 4.06 2.80 13.60
C ASP A 383 4.61 2.26 12.26
N ASP A 384 4.30 2.91 11.14
CA ASP A 384 4.90 2.54 9.85
C ASP A 384 6.29 3.13 9.63
N TYR A 385 6.57 4.26 10.29
CA TYR A 385 7.87 4.91 10.28
C TYR A 385 8.78 4.30 11.34
N GLU A 386 8.33 4.29 12.60
CA GLU A 386 9.10 3.97 13.79
C GLU A 386 8.97 2.50 14.23
N GLY A 387 7.93 1.81 13.77
CA GLY A 387 7.68 0.39 14.07
C GLY A 387 6.48 0.13 14.99
N SER A 388 5.94 -1.09 14.94
CA SER A 388 4.71 -1.51 15.63
C SER A 388 4.79 -1.39 17.16
N HIS A 389 6.00 -1.40 17.72
CA HIS A 389 6.24 -1.27 19.16
C HIS A 389 5.76 0.07 19.76
N ILE A 390 5.50 1.09 18.94
CA ILE A 390 4.92 2.36 19.38
C ILE A 390 3.41 2.46 19.19
N ALA A 391 2.75 1.50 18.54
CA ALA A 391 1.33 1.59 18.16
C ALA A 391 0.43 1.94 19.37
N GLY A 392 0.60 1.25 20.49
CA GLY A 392 -0.14 1.53 21.74
C GLY A 392 0.21 2.85 22.45
N LYS A 393 1.21 3.60 21.96
CA LYS A 393 1.64 4.91 22.48
C LYS A 393 1.19 6.07 21.58
N ILE A 394 0.60 5.78 20.41
CA ILE A 394 0.13 6.80 19.48
C ILE A 394 -1.13 7.45 20.06
N LYS A 395 -1.10 8.77 20.22
CA LYS A 395 -2.29 9.53 20.61
C LYS A 395 -3.21 9.66 19.40
N VAL A 396 -4.46 9.23 19.56
CA VAL A 396 -5.47 9.40 18.52
C VAL A 396 -5.77 10.90 18.35
N ASP A 397 -5.54 11.41 17.14
CA ASP A 397 -5.82 12.80 16.78
C ASP A 397 -7.34 13.06 16.73
N ALA A 398 -7.75 14.28 17.05
CA ALA A 398 -9.16 14.67 17.08
C ALA A 398 -9.89 14.43 15.74
N ASP A 399 -9.15 14.50 14.62
CA ASP A 399 -9.69 14.30 13.27
C ASP A 399 -9.94 12.83 12.92
N SER A 400 -9.38 11.89 13.69
CA SER A 400 -9.55 10.44 13.48
C SER A 400 -10.30 9.74 14.62
N ARG A 401 -10.66 10.44 15.70
CA ARG A 401 -11.32 9.85 16.88
C ARG A 401 -12.70 9.23 16.63
N ASN A 402 -13.36 9.62 15.53
CA ASN A 402 -14.69 9.13 15.16
C ASN A 402 -14.62 7.88 14.27
N ILE A 403 -13.42 7.39 13.96
CA ILE A 403 -13.25 6.08 13.34
C ILE A 403 -13.44 5.04 14.43
N GLU A 404 -14.39 4.13 14.22
CA GLU A 404 -14.75 3.10 15.18
C GLU A 404 -13.56 2.18 15.50
N GLU A 405 -13.33 1.93 16.78
CA GLU A 405 -12.40 0.90 17.26
C GLU A 405 -13.21 -0.26 17.82
N LEU A 406 -13.02 -1.45 17.24
CA LEU A 406 -13.71 -2.65 17.71
C LEU A 406 -12.99 -3.21 18.94
N LYS A 407 -13.78 -3.57 19.95
CA LYS A 407 -13.30 -4.41 21.05
C LYS A 407 -13.47 -5.87 20.64
N VAL A 408 -12.37 -6.60 20.62
CA VAL A 408 -12.34 -8.00 20.20
C VAL A 408 -11.86 -8.85 21.37
N GLU A 409 -12.55 -9.95 21.60
CA GLU A 409 -12.23 -10.95 22.61
C GLU A 409 -12.06 -12.32 21.93
N PRO A 410 -11.32 -13.25 22.55
CA PRO A 410 -11.25 -14.64 22.08
C PRO A 410 -12.64 -15.25 21.89
N ASP A 411 -12.87 -15.87 20.74
CA ASP A 411 -14.12 -16.55 20.46
C ASP A 411 -14.21 -17.86 21.29
N PRO A 412 -15.28 -18.09 22.05
CA PRO A 412 -15.36 -19.24 22.95
C PRO A 412 -15.35 -20.60 22.24
N GLU A 413 -15.76 -20.64 20.97
CA GLU A 413 -15.85 -21.87 20.19
C GLU A 413 -14.77 -21.95 19.10
N LYS A 414 -14.41 -20.81 18.52
CA LYS A 414 -13.51 -20.75 17.35
C LYS A 414 -12.08 -20.33 17.69
N TYR A 415 -11.78 -19.90 18.91
CA TYR A 415 -10.41 -19.56 19.31
C TYR A 415 -9.53 -20.82 19.32
N SER A 416 -8.52 -20.84 18.46
CA SER A 416 -7.64 -21.98 18.30
C SER A 416 -6.21 -21.50 18.00
N PRO A 417 -5.35 -21.33 19.01
CA PRO A 417 -3.98 -20.87 18.80
C PRO A 417 -3.19 -21.91 17.99
N ARG A 418 -2.47 -21.46 16.96
CA ARG A 418 -1.73 -22.33 16.04
C ARG A 418 -0.37 -22.81 16.57
N VAL A 419 0.13 -22.13 17.59
CA VAL A 419 1.40 -22.42 18.28
C VAL A 419 1.17 -22.31 19.79
N SER A 420 1.98 -23.01 20.59
CA SER A 420 1.91 -22.87 22.05
C SER A 420 2.32 -21.45 22.49
N PRO A 421 1.90 -20.99 23.67
CA PRO A 421 2.32 -19.68 24.21
C PRO A 421 3.84 -19.52 24.30
N GLU A 422 4.57 -20.58 24.64
CA GLU A 422 6.03 -20.57 24.74
C GLU A 422 6.66 -20.40 23.35
N LYS A 423 6.18 -21.17 22.36
CA LYS A 423 6.66 -21.06 20.99
C LYS A 423 6.31 -19.71 20.37
N LYS A 424 5.13 -19.18 20.66
CA LYS A 424 4.73 -17.84 20.22
C LYS A 424 5.72 -16.79 20.73
N LYS A 425 6.06 -16.82 22.02
CA LYS A 425 7.01 -15.88 22.63
C LYS A 425 8.42 -16.02 22.04
N GLU A 426 8.88 -17.24 21.79
CA GLU A 426 10.15 -17.51 21.09
C GLU A 426 10.15 -16.85 19.70
N LEU A 427 9.11 -17.09 18.91
CA LEU A 427 8.98 -16.52 17.56
C LEU A 427 8.83 -14.99 17.57
N GLU A 428 8.19 -14.40 18.59
CA GLU A 428 8.13 -12.94 18.77
C GLU A 428 9.51 -12.36 19.10
N GLN A 429 10.29 -13.02 19.96
CA GLN A 429 11.66 -12.61 20.30
C GLN A 429 12.59 -12.67 19.08
N GLU A 430 12.38 -13.65 18.20
CA GLU A 430 13.08 -13.76 16.91
C GLU A 430 12.54 -12.79 15.83
N SER A 431 11.54 -11.96 16.15
CA SER A 431 10.84 -11.09 15.18
C SER A 431 10.19 -11.85 14.01
N VAL A 432 9.87 -13.13 14.22
CA VAL A 432 9.13 -13.97 13.29
C VAL A 432 7.63 -13.63 13.33
N LEU A 433 7.08 -13.35 14.51
CA LEU A 433 5.66 -12.99 14.68
C LEU A 433 5.50 -11.62 15.34
N GLY A 434 4.34 -10.99 15.14
CA GLY A 434 3.90 -9.85 15.95
C GLY A 434 4.70 -8.54 15.79
N HIS A 435 5.62 -8.49 14.83
CA HIS A 435 6.58 -7.39 14.72
C HIS A 435 6.69 -6.80 13.31
N TYR A 436 6.68 -5.47 13.25
CA TYR A 436 7.10 -4.68 12.11
C TYR A 436 8.01 -3.54 12.61
N HIS A 437 9.24 -3.45 12.11
CA HIS A 437 10.22 -2.50 12.61
C HIS A 437 10.05 -1.06 12.08
N GLY A 438 9.25 -0.85 11.03
CA GLY A 438 9.04 0.47 10.43
C GLY A 438 10.13 0.84 9.42
N MET A 439 9.93 1.94 8.68
CA MET A 439 10.84 2.39 7.62
C MET A 439 12.11 3.07 8.14
N ILE A 440 12.02 3.81 9.25
CA ILE A 440 13.12 4.62 9.80
C ILE A 440 14.35 3.76 10.13
N PRO A 441 14.23 2.57 10.75
CA PRO A 441 15.41 1.73 11.01
C PRO A 441 16.19 1.30 9.77
N ASP A 442 15.54 1.23 8.60
CA ASP A 442 16.20 0.87 7.34
C ASP A 442 16.72 2.11 6.58
N MET A 443 16.49 3.32 7.08
CA MET A 443 17.02 4.57 6.56
C MET A 443 18.28 4.97 7.36
N PRO A 444 19.48 4.99 6.76
CA PRO A 444 20.72 5.32 7.49
C PRO A 444 20.81 6.82 7.84
N PRO A 445 21.70 7.21 8.77
CA PRO A 445 22.04 8.62 8.99
C PRO A 445 22.44 9.34 7.71
N GLY A 446 22.09 10.62 7.60
CA GLY A 446 22.30 11.42 6.40
C GLY A 446 21.24 11.22 5.31
N THR A 447 20.11 10.60 5.63
CA THR A 447 18.94 10.52 4.73
C THR A 447 17.75 11.32 5.27
N LEU A 448 16.76 11.56 4.41
CA LEU A 448 15.58 12.35 4.76
C LEU A 448 14.31 11.49 4.78
N VAL A 449 13.48 11.70 5.81
CA VAL A 449 12.13 11.12 5.90
C VAL A 449 11.10 12.25 5.91
N VAL A 450 10.12 12.22 5.01
CA VAL A 450 9.09 13.27 4.88
C VAL A 450 7.69 12.69 4.86
N ASP A 451 6.86 13.06 5.83
CA ASP A 451 5.44 12.69 5.87
C ASP A 451 4.55 13.73 5.18
N ASP A 452 3.54 13.28 4.43
CA ASP A 452 2.61 14.13 3.65
C ASP A 452 3.37 15.20 2.84
N ILE A 453 4.34 14.75 2.03
CA ILE A 453 5.17 15.64 1.23
C ILE A 453 4.29 16.53 0.33
N SER A 454 4.58 17.83 0.38
CA SER A 454 3.93 18.82 -0.47
C SER A 454 4.64 18.96 -1.83
N HIS A 455 3.96 19.59 -2.77
CA HIS A 455 4.57 19.96 -4.05
C HIS A 455 5.82 20.84 -3.89
N LEU A 456 5.78 21.83 -2.98
CA LEU A 456 6.93 22.73 -2.73
C LEU A 456 8.14 21.94 -2.19
N GLU A 457 7.93 21.09 -1.19
CA GLU A 457 9.00 20.26 -0.62
C GLU A 457 9.61 19.33 -1.67
N LEU A 458 8.79 18.69 -2.51
CA LEU A 458 9.25 17.83 -3.59
C LEU A 458 10.11 18.60 -4.61
N GLU A 459 9.67 19.79 -5.02
CA GLU A 459 10.39 20.62 -5.99
C GLU A 459 11.79 21.01 -5.49
N GLU A 460 11.87 21.40 -4.21
CA GLU A 460 13.14 21.78 -3.57
C GLU A 460 14.06 20.58 -3.36
N LEU A 461 13.50 19.42 -3.04
CA LEU A 461 14.25 18.16 -2.96
C LEU A 461 14.88 17.80 -4.30
N ILE A 462 14.12 17.88 -5.40
CA ILE A 462 14.63 17.60 -6.75
C ILE A 462 15.78 18.53 -7.10
N LYS A 463 15.60 19.84 -6.89
CA LYS A 463 16.61 20.86 -7.24
C LYS A 463 17.91 20.70 -6.44
N THR A 464 17.79 20.30 -5.18
CA THR A 464 18.91 20.29 -4.24
C THR A 464 19.66 18.96 -4.27
N LEU A 465 18.95 17.84 -4.14
CA LEU A 465 19.54 16.51 -4.03
C LEU A 465 19.78 15.84 -5.40
N LYS A 466 19.11 16.31 -6.46
CA LYS A 466 19.29 15.86 -7.85
C LYS A 466 19.35 14.33 -8.00
N PRO A 467 18.32 13.60 -7.53
CA PRO A 467 18.34 12.14 -7.54
C PRO A 467 18.38 11.60 -8.98
N ASP A 468 18.93 10.40 -9.16
CA ASP A 468 18.92 9.74 -10.48
C ASP A 468 17.52 9.25 -10.87
N ILE A 469 16.64 8.98 -9.89
CA ILE A 469 15.23 8.62 -10.11
C ILE A 469 14.35 8.95 -8.90
N ILE A 470 13.07 9.22 -9.14
CA ILE A 470 12.06 9.32 -8.06
C ILE A 470 10.92 8.33 -8.29
N LEU A 471 10.65 7.51 -7.28
CA LEU A 471 9.57 6.54 -7.25
C LEU A 471 8.36 7.18 -6.55
N SER A 472 7.28 7.46 -7.29
CA SER A 472 6.11 8.15 -6.75
C SER A 472 4.80 7.73 -7.43
N GLY A 473 3.82 8.63 -7.57
CA GLY A 473 2.53 8.42 -8.20
C GLY A 473 2.31 9.27 -9.45
N ILE A 474 1.13 9.10 -10.08
CA ILE A 474 0.78 9.76 -11.34
C ILE A 474 0.77 11.29 -11.26
N LYS A 475 0.42 11.85 -10.10
CA LYS A 475 0.30 13.30 -9.87
C LYS A 475 1.66 13.99 -9.97
N ASP A 476 2.70 13.31 -9.49
CA ASP A 476 4.05 13.85 -9.39
C ASP A 476 4.90 13.49 -10.61
N LYS A 477 4.60 12.37 -11.30
CA LYS A 477 5.39 11.86 -12.42
C LYS A 477 5.83 12.95 -13.40
N TYR A 478 4.87 13.67 -13.95
CA TYR A 478 5.16 14.65 -15.00
C TYR A 478 5.78 15.95 -14.47
N VAL A 479 5.56 16.28 -13.19
CA VAL A 479 6.28 17.38 -12.53
C VAL A 479 7.75 17.01 -12.44
N ILE A 480 8.06 15.82 -11.92
CA ILE A 480 9.42 15.32 -11.75
C ILE A 480 10.14 15.23 -13.11
N GLU A 481 9.49 14.67 -14.13
CA GLU A 481 10.08 14.53 -15.47
C GLU A 481 10.35 15.89 -16.13
N LYS A 482 9.58 16.94 -15.79
CA LYS A 482 9.86 18.31 -16.23
C LYS A 482 11.11 18.92 -15.59
N PHE A 483 11.57 18.39 -14.46
CA PHE A 483 12.90 18.70 -13.91
C PHE A 483 14.03 17.88 -14.55
N ASN A 484 13.75 17.16 -15.63
CA ASN A 484 14.71 16.26 -16.30
C ASN A 484 15.22 15.14 -15.37
N VAL A 485 14.35 14.68 -14.46
CA VAL A 485 14.60 13.54 -13.57
C VAL A 485 13.62 12.42 -13.93
N PRO A 486 14.07 11.18 -14.15
CA PRO A 486 13.17 10.04 -14.39
C PRO A 486 12.22 9.82 -13.21
N SER A 487 10.95 9.48 -13.50
CA SER A 487 9.97 9.12 -12.48
C SER A 487 9.29 7.78 -12.76
N LYS A 488 9.41 6.85 -11.80
CA LYS A 488 8.73 5.56 -11.83
C LYS A 488 7.50 5.61 -10.94
N GLN A 489 6.33 5.33 -11.50
CA GLN A 489 5.14 5.14 -10.70
C GLN A 489 5.18 3.78 -10.01
N ILE A 490 5.14 3.77 -8.68
CA ILE A 490 5.08 2.53 -7.89
C ILE A 490 3.72 2.30 -7.23
N HIS A 491 2.68 3.01 -7.69
CA HIS A 491 1.27 2.68 -7.43
C HIS A 491 0.66 1.78 -8.51
N ASN A 492 0.83 2.14 -9.79
CA ASN A 492 0.29 1.44 -10.96
C ASN A 492 1.40 0.82 -11.84
N TYR A 493 2.67 0.92 -11.44
CA TYR A 493 3.84 0.35 -12.12
C TYR A 493 4.13 0.90 -13.52
N ASP A 494 3.65 2.11 -13.84
CA ASP A 494 3.61 2.64 -15.22
C ASP A 494 3.06 1.59 -16.19
N TYR A 495 1.97 0.93 -15.78
CA TYR A 495 1.28 -0.10 -16.56
C TYR A 495 2.09 -1.39 -16.81
N SER A 496 3.23 -1.56 -16.13
CA SER A 496 4.09 -2.76 -16.14
C SER A 496 3.67 -3.76 -15.03
N GLY A 497 4.61 -4.59 -14.57
CA GLY A 497 4.43 -5.58 -13.51
C GLY A 497 4.39 -7.03 -14.03
N PRO A 498 4.33 -8.01 -13.12
CA PRO A 498 4.42 -7.84 -11.66
C PRO A 498 5.82 -7.35 -11.23
N PHE A 499 5.92 -6.75 -10.06
CA PHE A 499 7.16 -6.36 -9.39
C PHE A 499 7.43 -7.16 -8.11
N ALA A 500 6.44 -7.91 -7.60
CA ALA A 500 6.66 -8.89 -6.55
C ALA A 500 7.40 -10.14 -7.04
N GLY A 501 8.06 -10.83 -6.10
CA GLY A 501 8.81 -12.06 -6.33
C GLY A 501 10.11 -11.87 -7.12
N TYR A 502 10.76 -12.99 -7.40
CA TYR A 502 12.05 -13.03 -8.11
C TYR A 502 11.94 -12.50 -9.53
N LYS A 503 10.91 -12.93 -10.28
CA LYS A 503 10.67 -12.44 -11.65
C LYS A 503 10.29 -10.97 -11.66
N GLY A 504 9.57 -10.51 -10.65
CA GLY A 504 9.21 -9.10 -10.51
C GLY A 504 10.43 -8.19 -10.31
N ALA A 505 11.46 -8.67 -9.59
CA ALA A 505 12.72 -7.94 -9.46
C ALA A 505 13.39 -7.69 -10.82
N VAL A 506 13.35 -8.67 -11.74
CA VAL A 506 13.89 -8.51 -13.11
C VAL A 506 13.06 -7.51 -13.92
N ASN A 507 11.73 -7.59 -13.84
CA ASN A 507 10.84 -6.63 -14.52
C ASN A 507 11.08 -5.20 -14.03
N PHE A 508 11.22 -5.03 -12.73
CA PHE A 508 11.52 -3.74 -12.12
C PHE A 508 12.89 -3.22 -12.57
N ALA A 509 13.94 -4.06 -12.52
CA ALA A 509 15.29 -3.69 -12.94
C ALA A 509 15.34 -3.20 -14.41
N ARG A 510 14.67 -3.92 -15.31
CA ARG A 510 14.50 -3.52 -16.71
C ARG A 510 13.84 -2.15 -16.83
N ASP A 511 12.74 -1.94 -16.11
CA ASP A 511 11.98 -0.69 -16.19
C ASP A 511 12.79 0.49 -15.65
N ILE A 512 13.51 0.32 -14.54
CA ILE A 512 14.36 1.36 -13.94
C ILE A 512 15.54 1.69 -14.86
N ASP A 513 16.23 0.67 -15.40
CA ASP A 513 17.33 0.88 -16.35
C ASP A 513 16.86 1.63 -17.60
N MET A 514 15.74 1.22 -18.18
CA MET A 514 15.16 1.88 -19.35
C MET A 514 14.81 3.34 -19.08
N MET A 515 14.34 3.66 -17.87
CA MET A 515 14.02 5.03 -17.48
C MET A 515 15.28 5.88 -17.28
N ILE A 516 16.25 5.42 -16.49
CA ILE A 516 17.45 6.21 -16.17
C ILE A 516 18.33 6.39 -17.42
N ASN A 517 18.49 5.34 -18.22
CA ASN A 517 19.40 5.34 -19.37
C ASN A 517 18.73 5.75 -20.69
N ASN A 518 17.53 6.33 -20.63
CA ASN A 518 16.84 6.81 -21.82
C ASN A 518 17.63 7.96 -22.49
N PRO A 519 17.94 7.89 -23.80
CA PRO A 519 18.71 8.93 -24.48
C PRO A 519 17.98 10.28 -24.56
N ALA A 520 16.65 10.30 -24.42
CA ALA A 520 15.85 11.52 -24.48
C ALA A 520 16.23 12.54 -23.40
N TRP A 521 16.70 12.11 -22.23
CA TRP A 521 17.13 13.03 -21.15
C TRP A 521 18.32 13.91 -21.56
N LYS A 522 19.15 13.45 -22.50
CA LYS A 522 20.28 14.24 -23.04
C LYS A 522 19.85 15.26 -24.09
N LEU A 523 18.62 15.14 -24.59
CA LEU A 523 18.02 15.96 -25.64
C LEU A 523 17.08 17.04 -25.10
N ALA A 524 16.89 17.12 -23.76
CA ALA A 524 15.98 18.09 -23.14
C ALA A 524 16.37 19.55 -23.38
N VAL A 525 17.68 19.84 -23.43
CA VAL A 525 18.20 21.19 -23.71
C VAL A 525 18.53 21.30 -25.19
N PRO A 526 17.88 22.22 -25.94
CA PRO A 526 18.09 22.36 -27.37
C PRO A 526 19.53 22.81 -27.69
N PRO A 527 20.07 22.46 -28.87
CA PRO A 527 21.47 22.74 -29.20
C PRO A 527 21.81 24.24 -29.24
N PHE A 528 20.83 25.09 -29.55
CA PHE A 528 21.00 26.54 -29.66
C PHE A 528 21.09 27.29 -28.31
N GLU A 529 20.74 26.64 -27.19
CA GLU A 529 21.00 27.19 -25.86
C GLU A 529 22.41 26.85 -25.37
N LYS A 530 23.01 25.74 -25.85
CA LYS A 530 24.36 25.32 -25.48
C LYS A 530 25.44 26.03 -26.29
N LYS A 531 25.13 26.43 -27.53
CA LYS A 531 26.02 27.16 -28.41
C LYS A 531 25.24 28.24 -29.16
N PRO A 532 25.73 29.49 -29.21
CA PRO A 532 25.11 30.51 -30.05
C PRO A 532 25.13 30.04 -31.51
N LEU A 533 23.96 30.08 -32.17
CA LEU A 533 23.83 29.72 -33.59
C LEU A 533 24.54 30.72 -34.52
N LEU A 534 24.82 31.93 -34.02
CA LEU A 534 25.50 33.01 -34.72
C LEU A 534 26.49 33.67 -33.76
N SER A 535 27.77 33.63 -34.09
CA SER A 535 28.81 34.47 -33.48
C SER A 535 29.18 35.55 -34.49
N ALA A 536 28.94 36.82 -34.16
CA ALA A 536 29.44 37.95 -34.93
C ALA A 536 30.66 38.54 -34.21
N ASP A 537 31.76 38.69 -34.93
CA ASP A 537 32.94 39.41 -34.44
C ASP A 537 32.69 40.91 -34.65
N LEU A 538 32.76 41.70 -33.58
CA LEU A 538 32.79 43.15 -33.69
C LEU A 538 34.19 43.50 -34.19
N GLY A 539 34.40 43.44 -35.50
CA GLY A 539 35.66 43.82 -36.13
C GLY A 539 36.10 45.19 -35.60
N THR A 540 37.10 45.20 -34.72
CA THR A 540 37.81 46.41 -34.34
C THR A 540 38.87 46.63 -35.40
N ASP A 541 38.51 47.38 -36.44
CA ASP A 541 39.46 48.09 -37.29
C ASP A 541 39.82 49.44 -36.66
#